data_AF-A0A453IBH3-F1
#
_entry.id   AF-A0A453IBH3-F1
#
_cell.length_a   1.000
_cell.length_b   1.000
_cell.length_c   1.000
_cell.angle_alpha   90.00
_cell.angle_beta   90.00
_cell.angle_gamma   90.00
#
_symmetry.space_group_name_H-M   'P 1'
#
loop_
_entity.id
_entity.type
_entity.pdbx_description
1 polymer ?
#
loop_
_entity_poly.entity_id
_entity_poly.type
_entity_poly.pdbx_seq_one_letter_code
_entity_poly.pdbx_strand_id
1 'polypeptide(L)'
;KACQSSTCILFCRRCCKCREEKDVVTQPIGLVHYPGVAEGLYVACSSGKPAMSKVCVLERLAHQNQTLVQVEIHSGRPHQIRIHLAYIGHPLVDDPLYCIGGQPKFHDLESTSTDISFAYDGGYERPLQPVPGDCGYHLHAHWLVLSHPTTNKVMRN
;
A
#
# COMPACT_ATOMS: atom_id res chain seq x y z
N LYS A 1 -24.10 1.33 5.46
CA LYS A 1 -23.88 2.62 4.75
C LYS A 1 -22.44 3.01 5.01
N ALA A 2 -21.62 2.99 3.95
CA ALA A 2 -20.17 2.82 4.01
C ALA A 2 -19.43 4.11 4.39
N CYS A 3 -18.29 3.94 5.05
CA CYS A 3 -17.28 4.96 5.35
C CYS A 3 -17.13 5.97 4.19
N GLN A 4 -17.35 7.26 4.45
CA GLN A 4 -17.53 8.26 3.39
C GLN A 4 -16.22 8.80 2.81
N SER A 5 -15.11 8.73 3.54
CA SER A 5 -13.76 8.94 3.01
C SER A 5 -12.77 8.77 4.15
N SER A 6 -11.68 8.03 3.91
CA SER A 6 -10.49 8.14 4.76
C SER A 6 -9.44 8.90 3.99
N THR A 7 -8.77 9.80 4.70
CA THR A 7 -7.64 10.54 4.17
C THR A 7 -6.37 10.13 4.88
N CYS A 8 -5.38 9.70 4.10
CA CYS A 8 -4.06 9.36 4.60
C CYS A 8 -3.03 10.40 4.14
N ILE A 9 -2.05 10.68 5.00
CA ILE A 9 -0.87 11.48 4.68
C ILE A 9 0.33 10.54 4.66
N LEU A 10 1.20 10.68 3.67
CA LEU A 10 2.30 9.74 3.42
C LEU A 10 3.41 10.33 2.55
N PHE A 11 4.59 9.74 2.65
CA PHE A 11 5.73 10.03 1.78
C PHE A 11 5.86 9.00 0.67
N CYS A 12 5.91 9.45 -0.58
CA CYS A 12 6.23 8.61 -1.72
C CYS A 12 7.59 8.97 -2.33
N ARG A 13 8.26 7.98 -2.93
CA ARG A 13 9.52 8.20 -3.65
C ARG A 13 9.24 8.82 -5.02
N ARG A 14 10.02 9.86 -5.36
CA ARG A 14 10.19 10.40 -6.71
C ARG A 14 8.93 10.97 -7.39
N CYS A 15 8.34 12.05 -6.89
CA CYS A 15 7.27 12.78 -7.61
C CYS A 15 7.79 13.89 -8.56
N CYS A 16 9.10 13.96 -8.85
CA CYS A 16 9.68 15.07 -9.63
C CYS A 16 9.15 15.21 -11.07
N LYS A 17 8.31 14.28 -11.55
CA LYS A 17 7.70 14.30 -12.88
C LYS A 17 6.17 14.42 -12.93
N CYS A 18 5.44 14.34 -11.80
CA CYS A 18 4.01 14.69 -11.82
C CYS A 18 3.89 16.20 -11.98
N ARG A 19 3.57 16.66 -13.19
CA ARG A 19 3.24 18.06 -13.48
C ARG A 19 1.98 18.52 -12.74
N GLU A 20 1.11 17.59 -12.36
CA GLU A 20 -0.21 17.90 -11.81
C GLU A 20 -0.21 17.80 -10.28
N GLU A 21 -0.92 18.72 -9.63
CA GLU A 21 -1.08 18.77 -8.17
C GLU A 21 -2.05 17.70 -7.65
N LYS A 22 -2.87 17.13 -8.53
CA LYS A 22 -3.93 16.16 -8.21
C LYS A 22 -3.96 15.06 -9.25
N ASP A 23 -4.20 13.82 -8.82
CA ASP A 23 -4.29 12.64 -9.68
C ASP A 23 -5.41 11.70 -9.17
N VAL A 24 -5.99 10.89 -10.05
CA VAL A 24 -7.03 9.90 -9.73
C VAL A 24 -6.60 8.54 -10.25
N VAL A 25 -6.38 7.60 -9.32
CA VAL A 25 -5.96 6.24 -9.63
C VAL A 25 -7.14 5.29 -9.50
N THR A 26 -7.50 4.61 -10.59
CA THR A 26 -8.65 3.70 -10.69
C THR A 26 -8.27 2.24 -10.98
N GLN A 27 -6.97 1.91 -10.90
CA GLN A 27 -6.46 0.59 -11.22
C GLN A 27 -7.11 -0.50 -10.34
N PRO A 28 -7.77 -1.52 -10.93
CA PRO A 28 -8.34 -2.61 -10.13
C PRO A 28 -7.27 -3.41 -9.38
N ILE A 29 -7.67 -3.98 -8.24
CA ILE A 29 -6.81 -4.72 -7.32
C ILE A 29 -7.29 -6.16 -7.20
N GLY A 30 -6.38 -7.11 -7.46
CA GLY A 30 -6.64 -8.54 -7.47
C GLY A 30 -5.67 -9.29 -6.57
N LEU A 31 -5.98 -10.56 -6.32
CA LEU A 31 -5.17 -11.47 -5.51
C LEU A 31 -4.30 -12.34 -6.42
N VAL A 32 -3.03 -12.49 -6.09
CA VAL A 32 -2.09 -13.38 -6.79
C VAL A 32 -1.44 -14.34 -5.81
N HIS A 33 -1.01 -15.49 -6.30
CA HIS A 33 -0.19 -16.40 -5.52
C HIS A 33 1.13 -15.71 -5.12
N TYR A 34 1.47 -15.79 -3.83
CA TYR A 34 2.71 -15.24 -3.29
C TYR A 34 3.33 -16.24 -2.31
N PRO A 35 4.59 -16.65 -2.48
CA PRO A 35 5.23 -17.64 -1.61
C PRO A 35 5.17 -17.25 -0.13
N GLY A 36 4.87 -18.21 0.74
CA GLY A 36 4.82 -17.98 2.19
C GLY A 36 3.58 -17.23 2.69
N VAL A 37 2.61 -16.92 1.82
CA VAL A 37 1.34 -16.27 2.21
C VAL A 37 0.17 -17.11 1.73
N ALA A 38 -0.52 -17.78 2.66
CA ALA A 38 -1.56 -18.76 2.37
C ALA A 38 -2.71 -18.23 1.49
N GLU A 39 -3.17 -17.00 1.75
CA GLU A 39 -4.23 -16.36 0.95
C GLU A 39 -3.69 -15.66 -0.30
N GLY A 40 -2.37 -15.57 -0.49
CA GLY A 40 -1.75 -14.78 -1.55
C GLY A 40 -1.64 -13.30 -1.23
N LEU A 41 -1.25 -12.51 -2.22
CA LEU A 41 -0.96 -11.09 -2.11
C LEU A 41 -1.84 -10.25 -3.02
N TYR A 42 -2.34 -9.12 -2.51
CA TYR A 42 -3.06 -8.16 -3.33
C TYR A 42 -2.10 -7.30 -4.15
N VAL A 43 -2.40 -7.14 -5.44
CA VAL A 43 -1.58 -6.41 -6.42
C VAL A 43 -2.43 -5.62 -7.40
N ALA A 44 -1.82 -4.71 -8.14
CA ALA A 44 -2.46 -4.10 -9.30
C ALA A 44 -2.75 -5.18 -10.36
N CYS A 45 -4.03 -5.38 -10.68
CA CYS A 45 -4.48 -6.46 -11.55
C CYS A 45 -5.70 -6.01 -12.34
N SER A 46 -5.64 -6.03 -13.67
CA SER A 46 -6.74 -5.54 -14.52
C SER A 46 -8.03 -6.34 -14.37
N SER A 47 -7.95 -7.64 -14.04
CA SER A 47 -9.10 -8.51 -13.71
C SER A 47 -9.51 -8.45 -12.24
N GLY A 48 -8.86 -7.58 -11.45
CA GLY A 48 -9.15 -7.38 -10.03
C GLY A 48 -10.47 -6.68 -9.75
N LYS A 49 -10.75 -6.47 -8.46
CA LYS A 49 -11.92 -5.69 -8.03
C LYS A 49 -11.66 -4.20 -8.23
N PRO A 50 -12.67 -3.41 -8.67
CA PRO A 50 -12.52 -1.96 -8.81
C PRO A 50 -12.06 -1.30 -7.50
N ALA A 51 -11.17 -0.32 -7.66
CA ALA A 51 -10.61 0.49 -6.60
C ALA A 51 -10.43 1.93 -7.08
N MET A 52 -10.58 2.92 -6.20
CA MET A 52 -10.39 4.32 -6.55
C MET A 52 -9.75 5.11 -5.41
N SER A 53 -8.69 5.85 -5.74
CA SER A 53 -7.99 6.77 -4.84
C SER A 53 -7.76 8.12 -5.52
N LYS A 54 -7.99 9.21 -4.82
CA LYS A 54 -7.59 10.56 -5.24
C LYS A 54 -6.33 10.95 -4.51
N VAL A 55 -5.33 11.41 -5.22
CA VAL A 55 -4.02 11.80 -4.69
C VAL A 55 -3.86 13.29 -4.88
N CYS A 56 -3.47 14.00 -3.83
CA CYS A 56 -3.15 15.43 -3.86
C CYS A 56 -1.74 15.62 -3.32
N VAL A 57 -0.89 16.35 -4.04
CA VAL A 57 0.44 16.71 -3.54
C VAL A 57 0.29 17.82 -2.50
N LEU A 58 0.84 17.60 -1.30
CA LEU A 58 0.89 18.59 -0.24
C LEU A 58 2.22 19.34 -0.26
N GLU A 59 3.33 18.61 -0.37
CA GLU A 59 4.68 19.19 -0.31
C GLU A 59 5.68 18.34 -1.09
N ARG A 60 6.66 18.99 -1.74
CA ARG A 60 7.74 18.33 -2.48
C ARG A 60 9.08 18.56 -1.77
N LEU A 61 9.62 17.51 -1.16
CA LEU A 61 10.90 17.53 -0.46
C LEU A 61 12.03 17.16 -1.44
N ALA A 62 12.41 18.11 -2.29
CA ALA A 62 13.35 17.89 -3.39
C ALA A 62 14.71 17.33 -2.92
N HIS A 63 15.20 17.81 -1.77
CA HIS A 63 16.47 17.39 -1.18
C HIS A 63 16.49 15.92 -0.74
N GLN A 64 15.33 15.33 -0.46
CA GLN A 64 15.17 13.92 -0.08
C GLN A 64 14.65 13.05 -1.23
N ASN A 65 14.32 13.65 -2.38
CA ASN A 65 13.61 12.98 -3.48
C ASN A 65 12.28 12.33 -3.02
N GLN A 66 11.58 13.02 -2.12
CA GLN A 66 10.33 12.57 -1.52
C GLN A 66 9.21 13.58 -1.77
N THR A 67 7.98 13.12 -1.68
CA THR A 67 6.80 13.97 -1.79
C THR A 67 5.76 13.55 -0.77
N LEU A 68 5.28 14.53 -0.02
CA LEU A 68 4.19 14.39 0.90
C LEU A 68 2.89 14.50 0.10
N VAL A 69 2.05 13.48 0.17
CA VAL A 69 0.76 13.46 -0.50
C VAL A 69 -0.35 13.14 0.47
N GLN A 70 -1.51 13.70 0.17
CA GLN A 70 -2.79 13.33 0.75
C GLN A 70 -3.48 12.34 -0.19
N VAL A 71 -4.00 11.24 0.35
CA VAL A 71 -4.78 10.27 -0.43
C VAL A 71 -6.15 10.07 0.18
N GLU A 72 -7.19 10.34 -0.61
CA GLU A 72 -8.59 10.02 -0.28
C GLU A 72 -8.97 8.71 -0.97
N ILE A 73 -9.47 7.72 -0.21
CA ILE A 73 -9.96 6.46 -0.78
C ILE A 73 -11.49 6.47 -0.90
N HIS A 74 -11.99 5.96 -2.03
CA HIS A 74 -13.43 5.77 -2.29
C HIS A 74 -13.84 4.30 -2.29
N SER A 75 -12.87 3.42 -2.03
CA SER A 75 -13.01 1.98 -1.83
C SER A 75 -12.06 1.54 -0.72
N GLY A 76 -12.22 0.33 -0.19
CA GLY A 76 -11.38 -0.20 0.89
C GLY A 76 -10.71 -1.52 0.53
N ARG A 77 -9.99 -1.60 -0.60
CA ARG A 77 -9.24 -2.82 -0.95
C ARG A 77 -8.01 -2.97 -0.06
N PRO A 78 -7.58 -4.21 0.28
CA PRO A 78 -6.35 -4.40 1.05
C PRO A 78 -5.16 -3.75 0.36
N HIS A 79 -4.34 -3.06 1.14
CA HIS A 79 -3.15 -2.33 0.68
C HIS A 79 -3.40 -1.30 -0.45
N GLN A 80 -4.64 -0.84 -0.66
CA GLN A 80 -5.02 -0.02 -1.82
C GLN A 80 -4.09 1.17 -2.06
N ILE A 81 -3.78 1.94 -1.01
CA ILE A 81 -2.93 3.13 -1.13
C ILE A 81 -1.50 2.75 -1.55
N ARG A 82 -0.94 1.70 -0.93
CA ARG A 82 0.40 1.18 -1.24
C ARG A 82 0.48 0.75 -2.71
N ILE A 83 -0.50 -0.05 -3.15
CA ILE A 83 -0.58 -0.58 -4.52
C ILE A 83 -0.77 0.54 -5.54
N HIS A 84 -1.72 1.45 -5.34
CA HIS A 84 -2.02 2.52 -6.29
C HIS A 84 -0.84 3.47 -6.48
N LEU A 85 -0.21 3.89 -5.38
CA LEU A 85 0.93 4.80 -5.46
C LEU A 85 2.14 4.11 -6.12
N ALA A 86 2.38 2.85 -5.81
CA ALA A 86 3.39 2.05 -6.51
C ALA A 86 3.05 1.86 -8.01
N TYR A 87 1.78 1.65 -8.35
CA TYR A 87 1.29 1.48 -9.73
C TYR A 87 1.57 2.71 -10.60
N ILE A 88 1.30 3.92 -10.09
CA ILE A 88 1.61 5.17 -10.80
C ILE A 88 3.11 5.54 -10.77
N GLY A 89 3.98 4.70 -10.20
CA GLY A 89 5.42 4.89 -10.19
C GLY A 89 5.98 5.62 -8.96
N HIS A 90 5.16 5.81 -7.93
CA HIS A 90 5.49 6.54 -6.70
C HIS A 90 5.27 5.66 -5.46
N PRO A 91 5.96 4.52 -5.29
CA PRO A 91 5.79 3.67 -4.11
C PRO A 91 6.07 4.44 -2.82
N LEU A 92 5.49 3.99 -1.70
CA LEU A 92 5.78 4.58 -0.39
C LEU A 92 7.28 4.50 -0.10
N VAL A 93 7.79 5.51 0.59
CA VAL A 93 9.13 5.45 1.16
C VAL A 93 9.19 4.23 2.08
N ASP A 94 10.21 3.40 1.84
CA ASP A 94 10.56 2.21 2.62
C ASP A 94 9.48 1.11 2.68
N ASP A 95 8.55 1.10 1.72
CA ASP A 95 7.67 -0.06 1.52
C ASP A 95 8.49 -1.30 1.18
N PRO A 96 8.48 -2.35 2.01
CA PRO A 96 9.28 -3.55 1.75
C PRO A 96 8.62 -4.42 0.68
N LEU A 97 7.31 -4.29 0.46
CA LEU A 97 6.52 -5.26 -0.29
C LEU A 97 6.32 -4.84 -1.75
N TYR A 98 5.98 -3.57 -2.01
CA TYR A 98 5.59 -3.12 -3.34
C TYR A 98 6.71 -2.41 -4.12
N CYS A 99 6.78 -2.67 -5.41
CA CYS A 99 7.63 -1.96 -6.38
C CYS A 99 6.79 -1.22 -7.43
N ILE A 100 7.46 -0.44 -8.27
CA ILE A 100 6.83 0.30 -9.38
C ILE A 100 5.96 -0.66 -10.22
N GLY A 101 4.73 -0.25 -10.52
CA GLY A 101 3.74 -1.08 -11.21
C GLY A 101 2.75 -1.78 -10.26
N GLY A 102 2.87 -1.57 -8.94
CA GLY A 102 1.92 -2.10 -7.97
C GLY A 102 2.03 -3.62 -7.80
N GLN A 103 3.22 -4.16 -8.04
CA GLN A 103 3.57 -5.57 -7.95
C GLN A 103 4.48 -5.81 -6.73
N PRO A 104 4.59 -7.05 -6.23
CA PRO A 104 5.56 -7.39 -5.20
C PRO A 104 6.99 -7.19 -5.69
N LYS A 105 7.89 -6.86 -4.76
CA LYS A 105 9.33 -7.06 -4.94
C LYS A 105 9.60 -8.56 -4.92
N PHE A 106 9.75 -9.17 -6.09
CA PHE A 106 10.39 -10.48 -6.18
C PHE A 106 11.89 -10.27 -6.05
N HIS A 107 12.49 -10.81 -5.00
CA HIS A 107 13.91 -11.10 -5.01
C HIS A 107 14.07 -12.46 -5.68
N ASP A 108 14.72 -12.49 -6.84
CA ASP A 108 15.20 -13.73 -7.44
C ASP A 108 16.18 -14.36 -6.44
N LEU A 109 15.70 -15.30 -5.64
CA LEU A 109 16.54 -16.19 -4.86
C LEU A 109 16.99 -17.31 -5.80
N GLU A 110 17.95 -17.01 -6.67
CA GLU A 110 18.83 -18.06 -7.17
C GLU A 110 19.65 -18.58 -5.98
N SER A 111 19.44 -19.84 -5.65
CA SER A 111 20.46 -20.73 -5.05
C SER A 111 20.97 -20.39 -3.65
N THR A 112 20.08 -20.34 -2.65
CA THR A 112 20.45 -20.85 -1.33
C THR A 112 19.39 -21.84 -0.89
N SER A 113 19.80 -23.11 -0.80
CA SER A 113 19.07 -24.17 -0.13
C SER A 113 18.63 -23.69 1.25
N THR A 114 17.38 -23.29 1.39
CA THR A 114 16.80 -23.08 2.72
C THR A 114 16.68 -24.45 3.35
N ASP A 115 17.63 -24.77 4.23
CA ASP A 115 17.48 -25.86 5.17
C ASP A 115 16.13 -25.70 5.86
N ILE A 116 15.27 -26.70 5.67
CA ILE A 116 13.97 -26.82 6.35
C ILE A 116 14.24 -27.31 7.79
N SER A 117 15.20 -26.70 8.48
CA SER A 117 15.43 -26.97 9.89
C SER A 117 14.44 -26.15 10.69
N PHE A 118 13.39 -26.80 11.19
CA PHE A 118 12.56 -26.22 12.24
C PHE A 118 13.46 -25.77 13.39
N ALA A 119 13.25 -24.55 13.89
CA ALA A 119 13.95 -24.08 15.09
C ALA A 119 13.71 -25.11 16.21
N TYR A 120 14.79 -25.60 16.83
CA TYR A 120 14.74 -26.64 17.87
C TYR A 120 13.92 -26.23 19.11
N ASP A 121 13.63 -24.93 19.26
CA ASP A 121 12.85 -24.33 20.33
C ASP A 121 11.38 -24.07 19.96
N GLY A 122 10.92 -24.45 18.75
CA GLY A 122 9.58 -24.14 18.27
C GLY A 122 9.38 -22.69 17.82
N GLY A 123 10.47 -21.95 17.58
CA GLY A 123 10.44 -20.62 16.97
C GLY A 123 9.85 -20.62 15.56
N TYR A 124 9.21 -19.51 15.18
CA TYR A 124 8.83 -19.25 13.79
C TYR A 124 10.05 -18.72 13.03
N GLU A 125 10.52 -19.43 12.02
CA GLU A 125 11.49 -18.85 11.09
C GLU A 125 10.77 -17.85 10.20
N ARG A 126 11.20 -16.59 10.25
CA ARG A 126 10.62 -15.52 9.43
C ARG A 126 10.99 -15.76 7.95
N PRO A 127 10.04 -15.69 7.02
CA PRO A 127 10.35 -15.74 5.59
C PRO A 127 11.39 -14.70 5.19
N LEU A 128 12.30 -15.07 4.28
CA LEU A 128 13.29 -14.14 3.71
C LEU A 128 12.62 -13.05 2.87
N GLN A 129 11.50 -13.38 2.24
CA GLN A 129 10.72 -12.43 1.44
C GLN A 129 9.77 -11.62 2.33
N PRO A 130 9.59 -10.31 2.05
CA PRO A 130 8.64 -9.50 2.79
C PRO A 130 7.21 -10.01 2.69
N VAL A 131 6.46 -9.98 3.78
CA VAL A 131 5.06 -10.42 3.84
C VAL A 131 4.12 -9.24 4.16
N PRO A 132 2.80 -9.35 3.92
CA PRO A 132 1.82 -8.28 4.19
C PRO A 132 1.90 -7.60 5.57
N GLY A 133 2.32 -8.34 6.61
CA GLY A 133 2.50 -7.84 7.97
C GLY A 133 3.76 -7.01 8.19
N ASP A 134 4.67 -6.95 7.22
CA ASP A 134 5.91 -6.20 7.35
C ASP A 134 5.66 -4.69 7.25
N CYS A 135 5.98 -4.00 8.35
CA CYS A 135 6.00 -2.55 8.46
C CYS A 135 7.27 -1.96 7.81
N GLY A 136 7.44 -0.64 7.94
CA GLY A 136 8.61 0.09 7.43
C GLY A 136 8.25 1.22 6.48
N TYR A 137 7.00 1.25 6.00
CA TYR A 137 6.51 2.31 5.15
C TYR A 137 5.94 3.51 5.91
N HIS A 138 6.00 4.68 5.29
CA HIS A 138 5.40 5.90 5.81
C HIS A 138 3.96 6.08 5.33
N LEU A 139 2.99 5.59 6.11
CA LEU A 139 1.56 5.77 5.86
C LEU A 139 0.83 6.05 7.18
N HIS A 140 0.13 7.18 7.24
CA HIS A 140 -0.64 7.57 8.42
C HIS A 140 -2.08 7.89 8.06
N ALA A 141 -3.04 7.28 8.75
CA ALA A 141 -4.45 7.66 8.65
C ALA A 141 -4.67 8.98 9.41
N HIS A 142 -4.83 10.09 8.68
CA HIS A 142 -4.83 11.42 9.28
C HIS A 142 -6.20 11.82 9.80
N TRP A 143 -7.27 11.51 9.06
CA TRP A 143 -8.64 11.68 9.54
C TRP A 143 -9.62 10.72 8.86
N LEU A 144 -10.74 10.47 9.54
CA LEU A 144 -11.82 9.59 9.14
C LEU A 144 -13.17 10.29 9.34
N VAL A 145 -14.06 10.17 8.36
CA VAL A 145 -15.45 10.60 8.48
C VAL A 145 -16.38 9.39 8.54
N LEU A 146 -17.13 9.29 9.64
CA LEU A 146 -18.05 8.18 9.90
C LEU A 146 -19.38 8.68 10.46
N SER A 147 -20.46 7.98 10.14
CA SER A 147 -21.76 8.21 10.79
C SER A 147 -21.85 7.34 12.03
N HIS A 148 -22.17 7.94 13.18
CA HIS A 148 -22.37 7.21 14.41
C HIS A 148 -23.49 6.16 14.23
N PRO A 149 -23.28 4.88 14.62
CA PRO A 149 -24.16 3.77 14.22
C PRO A 149 -25.59 3.89 14.76
N THR A 150 -25.78 4.54 15.91
CA THR A 150 -27.10 4.67 16.56
C THR A 150 -27.75 6.03 16.28
N THR A 151 -26.96 7.09 16.14
CA THR A 151 -27.47 8.47 16.10
C THR A 151 -27.41 9.07 14.70
N ASN A 152 -26.73 8.42 13.76
CA ASN A 152 -26.42 8.92 12.42
C ASN A 152 -25.71 10.28 12.38
N LYS A 153 -25.25 10.80 13.53
CA LYS A 153 -24.47 12.03 13.60
C LYS A 153 -23.13 11.81 12.90
N VAL A 154 -22.77 12.69 11.98
CA VAL A 154 -21.47 12.66 11.30
C VAL A 154 -20.38 13.06 12.30
N MET A 155 -19.35 12.21 12.39
CA MET A 155 -18.18 12.39 13.22
C MET A 155 -16.94 12.45 12.34
N ARG A 156 -16.04 13.38 12.66
CA ARG A 156 -14.73 13.51 12.03
C ARG A 156 -13.68 13.39 13.13
N ASN A 157 -12.83 12.36 13.01
CA ASN A 157 -11.70 12.10 13.91
C ASN A 157 -10.41 12.16 13.13
#